data_AF-A0A7I4A435-F1
#
_entry.id   AF-A0A7I4A435-F1
#
_cell.length_a   1.000
_cell.length_b   1.000
_cell.length_c   1.000
_cell.angle_alpha   90.00
_cell.angle_beta   90.00
_cell.angle_gamma   90.00
#
_symmetry.space_group_name_H-M   'P 1'
#
loop_
_entity.id
_entity.type
_entity.pdbx_description
1 polymer ?
#
loop_
_entity_poly.entity_id
_entity_poly.type
_entity_poly.pdbx_seq_one_letter_code
_entity_poly.pdbx_strand_id
1 'polypeptide(L)'
;MDAPENDLCRAGQSPPGHPLLKSWNPPTQHSFTKAQLRTLISICDAFSPSLSPPAECEEKQEIASFYTCSASDMGVPEDIAGLLHVLLKPQLLMAIRVFLWLLSTRIGTLILGGRASLTTQFPFFQSFAYLSTDKQEDILRGWSLSTLGAFRAVYKLFKMITMWAVYTKIENGGFNRNWKAIGYCGADPQVIRSRKCSSNDGVRSNPLQDMVIATQAAGDKLEKVLSRAGVKVLNDDIPLKKLASGNRNRNNSAAGGDLGISCDVVVVGSGCGGGVIASVLAKAGYQVVILEKGKYFRTEDLTTLEGPSQMAMFEKLGSLATDDGGVNLVAGATVGGGTAINWSACFETPSHVLQEWKQISGLELFTSTRYKLAMKKIWHRLNVQPNIARENLQNSVLRAGCEKLSAEVGTLARNAPVDHDCGWCTYGCPSGQKGSTTSTWLKDAAESKNAVLLSECEAQRILFSKNHSGRKHYKARGVMAVVGSSKKRIFIEAQSVVVASGSLMTPPLLLNSGLRNPNIGKGLHLHPVVFMWGYFPEESGFPGTCYEGAIMTSYSPIYKKNGSFPVALLEVPSTHPGSFASFQPWTSG
;
A
#
# COMPACT_ATOMS: atom_id res chain seq x y z
N MET A 1 -10.77 30.88 23.41
CA MET A 1 -12.02 30.24 23.86
C MET A 1 -11.96 28.82 23.33
N ASP A 2 -11.39 27.97 24.16
CA ASP A 2 -11.07 26.58 23.87
C ASP A 2 -12.37 25.77 23.89
N ALA A 3 -12.77 25.25 22.72
CA ALA A 3 -13.72 24.15 22.69
C ALA A 3 -12.96 22.87 23.11
N PRO A 4 -13.53 22.03 23.98
CA PRO A 4 -12.86 20.82 24.44
C PRO A 4 -12.52 19.91 23.26
N GLU A 5 -11.33 19.31 23.28
CA GLU A 5 -10.79 18.45 22.21
C GLU A 5 -11.71 17.26 21.84
N ASN A 6 -12.66 16.93 22.71
CA ASN A 6 -13.60 15.81 22.57
C ASN A 6 -14.84 16.09 21.69
N ASP A 7 -15.09 17.31 21.23
CA ASP A 7 -16.33 17.65 20.48
C ASP A 7 -16.22 17.51 18.95
N LEU A 8 -15.04 17.22 18.39
CA LEU A 8 -14.91 17.00 16.93
C LEU A 8 -15.53 15.68 16.46
N CYS A 9 -15.71 14.71 17.36
CA CYS A 9 -16.45 13.48 17.07
C CYS A 9 -17.97 13.71 16.92
N ARG A 10 -18.51 14.89 17.26
CA ARG A 10 -19.96 15.17 17.23
C ARG A 10 -20.51 15.63 15.88
N ALA A 11 -19.68 16.01 14.92
CA ALA A 11 -20.18 16.36 13.59
C ALA A 11 -19.93 15.19 12.64
N GLY A 12 -20.96 14.39 12.37
CA GLY A 12 -20.97 13.30 11.37
C GLY A 12 -20.77 13.77 9.92
N GLN A 13 -19.76 14.60 9.70
CA GLN A 13 -19.36 15.14 8.40
C GLN A 13 -18.06 14.47 7.98
N SER A 14 -18.09 13.83 6.81
CA SER A 14 -16.90 13.21 6.23
C SER A 14 -15.75 14.23 6.12
N PRO A 15 -14.50 13.84 6.43
CA PRO A 15 -13.37 14.75 6.38
C PRO A 15 -13.24 15.37 4.98
N PRO A 16 -12.80 16.63 4.82
CA PRO A 16 -12.51 17.21 3.50
C PRO A 16 -11.42 16.40 2.77
N GLY A 17 -11.44 16.37 1.43
CA GLY A 17 -10.55 15.50 0.63
C GLY A 17 -11.19 14.93 -0.64
N HIS A 18 -10.52 13.98 -1.27
CA HIS A 18 -10.97 13.35 -2.52
C HIS A 18 -12.01 12.25 -2.26
N PRO A 19 -13.06 12.09 -3.11
CA PRO A 19 -14.13 11.09 -2.91
C PRO A 19 -13.64 9.65 -2.68
N LEU A 20 -12.65 9.18 -3.45
CA LEU A 20 -12.04 7.85 -3.27
C LEU A 20 -11.37 7.64 -1.91
N LEU A 21 -10.97 8.71 -1.23
CA LEU A 21 -10.34 8.65 0.08
C LEU A 21 -11.36 8.85 1.22
N LYS A 22 -12.63 9.08 0.92
CA LYS A 22 -13.72 9.29 1.89
C LYS A 22 -14.79 8.22 1.86
N SER A 23 -14.70 7.29 0.94
CA SER A 23 -15.75 6.31 0.71
C SER A 23 -15.21 4.90 0.78
N TRP A 24 -15.96 4.04 1.47
CA TRP A 24 -15.76 2.61 1.45
C TRP A 24 -16.58 2.02 0.31
N ASN A 25 -15.91 1.75 -0.82
CA ASN A 25 -16.54 1.23 -2.03
C ASN A 25 -15.81 -0.03 -2.50
N PRO A 26 -15.81 -1.12 -1.73
CA PRO A 26 -15.27 -2.38 -2.20
C PRO A 26 -16.09 -2.88 -3.40
N PRO A 27 -15.50 -3.70 -4.29
CA PRO A 27 -16.28 -4.40 -5.29
C PRO A 27 -17.37 -5.21 -4.59
N THR A 28 -18.62 -5.10 -5.04
CA THR A 28 -19.75 -5.85 -4.46
C THR A 28 -20.17 -7.05 -5.31
N GLN A 29 -19.78 -7.08 -6.58
CA GLN A 29 -20.07 -8.21 -7.47
C GLN A 29 -19.18 -9.41 -7.14
N HIS A 30 -19.80 -10.55 -6.90
CA HIS A 30 -19.08 -11.79 -6.61
C HIS A 30 -19.82 -13.03 -7.14
N SER A 31 -19.09 -14.14 -7.29
CA SER A 31 -19.62 -15.43 -7.77
C SER A 31 -19.91 -16.47 -6.67
N PHE A 32 -19.97 -16.08 -5.39
CA PHE A 32 -20.24 -17.02 -4.29
C PHE A 32 -21.71 -17.45 -4.25
N THR A 33 -21.96 -18.73 -3.95
CA THR A 33 -23.32 -19.27 -3.77
C THR A 33 -23.88 -18.89 -2.39
N LYS A 34 -25.21 -18.99 -2.20
CA LYS A 34 -25.84 -18.74 -0.89
C LYS A 34 -25.24 -19.58 0.24
N ALA A 35 -24.89 -20.84 -0.04
CA ALA A 35 -24.27 -21.73 0.94
C ALA A 35 -22.84 -21.30 1.30
N GLN A 36 -22.04 -20.89 0.29
CA GLN A 36 -20.70 -20.37 0.52
C GLN A 36 -20.73 -19.04 1.30
N LEU A 37 -21.67 -18.15 0.99
CA LEU A 37 -21.84 -16.89 1.71
C LEU A 37 -22.23 -17.11 3.17
N ARG A 38 -23.14 -18.05 3.46
CA ARG A 38 -23.49 -18.40 4.85
C ARG A 38 -22.27 -18.86 5.64
N THR A 39 -21.44 -19.72 5.04
CA THR A 39 -20.17 -20.13 5.67
C THR A 39 -19.25 -18.93 5.89
N LEU A 40 -19.12 -18.05 4.89
CA LEU A 40 -18.27 -16.87 5.00
C LEU A 40 -18.73 -15.93 6.12
N ILE A 41 -20.04 -15.70 6.24
CA ILE A 41 -20.65 -14.93 7.34
C ILE A 41 -20.23 -15.53 8.68
N SER A 42 -20.44 -16.83 8.89
CA SER A 42 -20.06 -17.49 10.14
C SER A 42 -18.56 -17.46 10.42
N ILE A 43 -17.70 -17.53 9.40
CA ILE A 43 -16.25 -17.37 9.61
C ILE A 43 -15.93 -15.94 10.07
N CYS A 44 -16.56 -14.93 9.48
CA CYS A 44 -16.32 -13.53 9.85
C CYS A 44 -16.85 -13.24 11.25
N ASP A 45 -18.04 -13.73 11.58
CA ASP A 45 -18.64 -13.57 12.92
C ASP A 45 -17.86 -14.35 13.97
N ALA A 46 -17.23 -15.47 13.64
CA ALA A 46 -16.32 -16.15 14.58
C ALA A 46 -15.05 -15.31 14.87
N PHE A 47 -14.61 -14.44 13.97
CA PHE A 47 -13.49 -13.52 14.23
C PHE A 47 -13.90 -12.25 14.98
N SER A 48 -15.16 -11.81 14.81
CA SER A 48 -15.73 -10.62 15.46
C SER A 48 -17.22 -10.88 15.72
N PRO A 49 -17.56 -11.60 16.80
CA PRO A 49 -18.91 -12.01 17.15
C PRO A 49 -19.68 -10.88 17.84
N SER A 50 -20.99 -11.07 17.97
CA SER A 50 -21.81 -10.32 18.91
C SER A 50 -21.72 -10.99 20.29
N LEU A 51 -21.35 -10.20 21.30
CA LEU A 51 -21.14 -10.61 22.68
C LEU A 51 -22.06 -9.83 23.63
N SER A 52 -22.37 -10.43 24.78
CA SER A 52 -23.01 -9.69 25.88
C SER A 52 -21.99 -8.74 26.51
N PRO A 53 -22.31 -7.44 26.65
CA PRO A 53 -21.40 -6.49 27.28
C PRO A 53 -21.19 -6.87 28.76
N PRO A 54 -19.98 -6.68 29.32
CA PRO A 54 -19.77 -6.76 30.76
C PRO A 54 -20.67 -5.75 31.49
N ALA A 55 -21.16 -6.10 32.69
CA ALA A 55 -22.05 -5.24 33.47
C ALA A 55 -21.48 -3.82 33.71
N GLU A 56 -20.15 -3.72 33.88
CA GLU A 56 -19.41 -2.46 34.06
C GLU A 56 -19.38 -1.57 32.81
N CYS A 57 -19.71 -2.11 31.64
CA CYS A 57 -19.68 -1.43 30.34
C CYS A 57 -21.08 -1.04 29.83
N GLU A 58 -22.16 -1.51 30.46
CA GLU A 58 -23.53 -1.23 30.03
C GLU A 58 -23.89 0.26 30.08
N GLU A 59 -23.27 1.02 30.99
CA GLU A 59 -23.53 2.45 31.16
C GLU A 59 -23.00 3.31 29.99
N LYS A 60 -22.05 2.79 29.20
CA LYS A 60 -21.46 3.49 28.04
C LYS A 60 -22.01 2.89 26.74
N GLN A 61 -23.02 3.55 26.16
CA GLN A 61 -23.74 3.09 24.98
C GLN A 61 -22.81 2.67 23.82
N GLU A 62 -21.70 3.39 23.60
CA GLU A 62 -20.77 3.07 22.52
C GLU A 62 -19.98 1.79 22.76
N ILE A 63 -19.61 1.52 24.02
CA ILE A 63 -18.93 0.28 24.40
C ILE A 63 -19.91 -0.89 24.32
N ALA A 64 -21.13 -0.72 24.83
CA ALA A 64 -22.18 -1.73 24.69
C ALA A 64 -22.45 -2.06 23.21
N SER A 65 -22.57 -1.04 22.34
CA SER A 65 -22.73 -1.23 20.89
C SER A 65 -21.54 -1.94 20.24
N PHE A 66 -20.31 -1.72 20.72
CA PHE A 66 -19.13 -2.40 20.23
C PHE A 66 -19.17 -3.90 20.55
N TYR A 67 -19.56 -4.29 21.77
CA TYR A 67 -19.71 -5.70 22.15
C TYR A 67 -20.82 -6.40 21.36
N THR A 68 -21.97 -5.76 21.17
CA THR A 68 -23.12 -6.41 20.54
C THR A 68 -23.06 -6.43 19.01
N CYS A 69 -22.04 -5.84 18.38
CA CYS A 69 -21.96 -5.72 16.93
C CYS A 69 -21.01 -6.76 16.34
N SER A 70 -21.56 -7.72 15.59
CA SER A 70 -20.77 -8.69 14.84
C SER A 70 -20.22 -8.11 13.52
N ALA A 71 -19.32 -8.85 12.87
CA ALA A 71 -18.86 -8.53 11.51
C ALA A 71 -20.03 -8.48 10.51
N SER A 72 -21.01 -9.39 10.60
CA SER A 72 -22.17 -9.42 9.72
C SER A 72 -23.14 -8.27 9.96
N ASP A 73 -23.29 -7.78 11.19
CA ASP A 73 -24.06 -6.55 11.50
C ASP A 73 -23.45 -5.30 10.85
N MET A 74 -22.17 -5.36 10.50
CA MET A 74 -21.46 -4.32 9.76
C MET A 74 -21.51 -4.55 8.24
N GLY A 75 -22.07 -5.66 7.75
CA GLY A 75 -22.05 -6.05 6.33
C GLY A 75 -20.64 -6.32 5.79
N VAL A 76 -19.71 -6.70 6.66
CA VAL A 76 -18.32 -7.04 6.28
C VAL A 76 -18.22 -8.30 5.40
N PRO A 77 -19.00 -9.38 5.64
CA PRO A 77 -18.91 -10.59 4.81
C PRO A 77 -19.21 -10.34 3.32
N GLU A 78 -20.18 -9.48 3.00
CA GLU A 78 -20.53 -9.12 1.62
C GLU A 78 -19.39 -8.37 0.93
N ASP A 79 -18.76 -7.43 1.64
CA ASP A 79 -17.61 -6.68 1.15
C ASP A 79 -16.42 -7.63 0.89
N ILE A 80 -16.14 -8.55 1.83
CA ILE A 80 -15.08 -9.54 1.68
C ILE A 80 -15.31 -10.40 0.44
N ALA A 81 -16.55 -10.86 0.22
CA ALA A 81 -16.87 -11.70 -0.93
C ALA A 81 -16.47 -11.04 -2.26
N GLY A 82 -16.65 -9.74 -2.41
CA GLY A 82 -16.18 -9.02 -3.61
C GLY A 82 -14.70 -8.65 -3.58
N LEU A 83 -14.13 -8.31 -2.42
CA LEU A 83 -12.69 -8.05 -2.26
C LEU A 83 -11.84 -9.27 -2.66
N LEU A 84 -12.29 -10.48 -2.36
CA LEU A 84 -11.57 -11.71 -2.74
C LEU A 84 -11.34 -11.84 -4.26
N HIS A 85 -12.21 -11.27 -5.10
CA HIS A 85 -12.00 -11.26 -6.57
C HIS A 85 -10.86 -10.34 -7.00
N VAL A 86 -10.61 -9.26 -6.25
CA VAL A 86 -9.52 -8.31 -6.54
C VAL A 86 -8.19 -8.82 -5.99
N LEU A 87 -8.23 -9.41 -4.80
CA LEU A 87 -7.04 -9.84 -4.07
C LEU A 87 -6.48 -11.16 -4.60
N LEU A 88 -7.34 -12.12 -4.95
CA LEU A 88 -6.90 -13.47 -5.30
C LEU A 88 -6.74 -13.68 -6.81
N LYS A 89 -5.77 -14.52 -7.18
CA LYS A 89 -5.68 -15.09 -8.53
C LYS A 89 -6.91 -15.99 -8.78
N PRO A 90 -7.40 -16.13 -10.03
CA PRO A 90 -8.60 -16.93 -10.33
C PRO A 90 -8.57 -18.38 -9.81
N GLN A 91 -7.39 -19.02 -9.85
CA GLN A 91 -7.19 -20.39 -9.35
C GLN A 91 -7.37 -20.46 -7.83
N LEU A 92 -6.79 -19.51 -7.10
CA LEU A 92 -6.89 -19.45 -5.64
C LEU A 92 -8.31 -19.08 -5.20
N LEU A 93 -8.96 -18.16 -5.91
CA LEU A 93 -10.38 -17.85 -5.69
C LEU A 93 -11.27 -19.08 -5.84
N MET A 94 -11.02 -19.91 -6.87
CA MET A 94 -11.72 -21.18 -7.04
C MET A 94 -11.47 -22.13 -5.87
N ALA A 95 -10.23 -22.26 -5.40
CA ALA A 95 -9.89 -23.07 -4.23
C ALA A 95 -10.63 -22.59 -2.96
N ILE A 96 -10.70 -21.29 -2.72
CA ILE A 96 -11.46 -20.70 -1.61
C ILE A 96 -12.97 -21.01 -1.74
N ARG A 97 -13.53 -20.92 -2.95
CA ARG A 97 -14.94 -21.30 -3.19
C ARG A 97 -15.21 -22.77 -2.86
N VAL A 98 -14.31 -23.68 -3.26
CA VAL A 98 -14.41 -25.10 -2.93
C VAL A 98 -14.29 -25.31 -1.42
N PHE A 99 -13.37 -24.63 -0.76
CA PHE A 99 -13.18 -24.69 0.69
C PHE A 99 -14.45 -24.26 1.45
N LEU A 100 -15.03 -23.11 1.11
CA LEU A 100 -16.27 -22.62 1.71
C LEU A 100 -17.47 -23.54 1.41
N TRP A 101 -17.49 -24.16 0.23
CA TRP A 101 -18.51 -25.15 -0.11
C TRP A 101 -18.38 -26.42 0.73
N LEU A 102 -17.17 -26.94 0.95
CA LEU A 102 -16.95 -28.10 1.82
C LEU A 102 -17.44 -27.83 3.24
N LEU A 103 -17.11 -26.66 3.81
CA LEU A 103 -17.60 -26.22 5.12
C LEU A 103 -19.12 -26.00 5.17
N SER A 104 -19.76 -25.74 4.03
CA SER A 104 -21.23 -25.68 3.97
C SER A 104 -21.89 -27.06 4.12
N THR A 105 -21.11 -28.15 4.03
CA THR A 105 -21.58 -29.53 4.21
C THR A 105 -21.14 -30.10 5.56
N ARG A 106 -21.91 -31.04 6.10
CA ARG A 106 -21.58 -31.71 7.38
C ARG A 106 -20.28 -32.52 7.27
N ILE A 107 -20.14 -33.30 6.20
CA ILE A 107 -18.96 -34.15 5.96
C ILE A 107 -17.72 -33.30 5.69
N GLY A 108 -17.83 -32.26 4.86
CA GLY A 108 -16.71 -31.37 4.59
C GLY A 108 -16.28 -30.57 5.84
N THR A 109 -17.22 -30.19 6.71
CA THR A 109 -16.89 -29.60 8.01
C THR A 109 -16.14 -30.58 8.90
N LEU A 110 -16.53 -31.86 8.93
CA LEU A 110 -15.77 -32.88 9.67
C LEU A 110 -14.37 -33.08 9.10
N ILE A 111 -14.20 -33.06 7.78
CA ILE A 111 -12.90 -33.19 7.12
C ILE A 111 -12.00 -31.99 7.45
N LEU A 112 -12.53 -30.77 7.40
CA LEU A 112 -11.75 -29.55 7.54
C LEU A 112 -11.60 -29.09 9.00
N GLY A 113 -12.58 -29.35 9.85
CA GLY A 113 -12.60 -28.97 11.26
C GLY A 113 -12.25 -30.09 12.23
N GLY A 114 -12.18 -31.34 11.76
CA GLY A 114 -11.83 -32.50 12.59
C GLY A 114 -12.80 -32.70 13.76
N ARG A 115 -12.27 -33.14 14.90
CA ARG A 115 -13.09 -33.45 16.09
C ARG A 115 -13.83 -32.24 16.66
N ALA A 116 -13.35 -31.01 16.43
CA ALA A 116 -13.99 -29.79 16.92
C ALA A 116 -15.38 -29.58 16.29
N SER A 117 -15.68 -30.20 15.14
CA SER A 117 -17.01 -30.13 14.52
C SER A 117 -18.04 -31.11 15.11
N LEU A 118 -17.65 -31.98 16.04
CA LEU A 118 -18.55 -32.97 16.63
C LEU A 118 -19.46 -32.32 17.68
N THR A 119 -20.75 -32.66 17.65
CA THR A 119 -21.79 -32.17 18.56
C THR A 119 -22.42 -33.32 19.33
N THR A 120 -22.91 -33.04 20.54
CA THR A 120 -23.67 -34.01 21.35
C THR A 120 -25.11 -34.15 20.89
N GLN A 121 -25.62 -33.16 20.13
CA GLN A 121 -26.96 -33.17 19.55
C GLN A 121 -26.94 -33.86 18.17
N PHE A 122 -27.92 -34.73 17.91
CA PHE A 122 -28.10 -35.35 16.59
C PHE A 122 -28.65 -34.32 15.57
N PRO A 123 -28.10 -34.24 14.34
CA PRO A 123 -26.96 -35.00 13.83
C PRO A 123 -25.64 -34.58 14.50
N PHE A 124 -24.85 -35.56 14.95
CA PHE A 124 -23.65 -35.38 15.80
C PHE A 124 -22.48 -34.64 15.12
N PHE A 125 -22.66 -34.17 13.90
CA PHE A 125 -21.75 -33.27 13.21
C PHE A 125 -22.58 -32.40 12.27
N GLN A 126 -22.42 -31.10 12.42
CA GLN A 126 -23.16 -30.08 11.68
C GLN A 126 -22.24 -29.40 10.67
N SER A 127 -22.82 -28.71 9.69
CA SER A 127 -22.03 -27.81 8.83
C SER A 127 -21.55 -26.61 9.63
N PHE A 128 -20.40 -26.03 9.27
CA PHE A 128 -19.70 -24.99 10.03
C PHE A 128 -20.61 -23.87 10.56
N ALA A 129 -21.48 -23.35 9.70
CA ALA A 129 -22.37 -22.23 10.04
C ALA A 129 -23.43 -22.50 11.11
N TYR A 130 -23.63 -23.77 11.52
CA TYR A 130 -24.59 -24.16 12.55
C TYR A 130 -23.90 -24.57 13.86
N LEU A 131 -22.57 -24.64 13.88
CA LEU A 131 -21.81 -24.86 15.10
C LEU A 131 -21.96 -23.64 16.03
N SER A 132 -21.82 -23.87 17.35
CA SER A 132 -21.69 -22.78 18.32
C SER A 132 -20.42 -21.98 18.04
N THR A 133 -20.42 -20.71 18.45
CA THR A 133 -19.27 -19.79 18.29
C THR A 133 -17.97 -20.41 18.80
N ASP A 134 -17.98 -20.98 20.01
CA ASP A 134 -16.79 -21.65 20.58
C ASP A 134 -16.19 -22.73 19.68
N LYS A 135 -17.05 -23.52 19.02
CA LYS A 135 -16.59 -24.60 18.12
C LYS A 135 -16.08 -24.05 16.80
N GLN A 136 -16.68 -22.98 16.29
CA GLN A 136 -16.17 -22.27 15.13
C GLN A 136 -14.79 -21.70 15.43
N GLU A 137 -14.61 -21.08 16.59
CA GLU A 137 -13.32 -20.57 17.05
C GLU A 137 -12.28 -21.68 17.19
N ASP A 138 -12.63 -22.82 17.79
CA ASP A 138 -11.71 -23.94 17.96
C ASP A 138 -11.23 -24.51 16.61
N ILE A 139 -12.11 -24.56 15.61
CA ILE A 139 -11.74 -24.94 14.25
C ILE A 139 -10.76 -23.91 13.65
N LEU A 140 -11.04 -22.61 13.78
CA LEU A 140 -10.16 -21.55 13.28
C LEU A 140 -8.79 -21.54 13.98
N ARG A 141 -8.76 -21.71 15.31
CA ARG A 141 -7.52 -21.91 16.09
C ARG A 141 -6.77 -23.14 15.59
N GLY A 142 -7.46 -24.25 15.35
CA GLY A 142 -6.89 -25.47 14.76
C GLY A 142 -6.24 -25.23 13.40
N TRP A 143 -6.84 -24.41 12.53
CA TRP A 143 -6.23 -24.04 11.25
C TRP A 143 -4.97 -23.17 11.40
N SER A 144 -4.97 -22.25 12.37
CA SER A 144 -3.82 -21.38 12.63
C SER A 144 -2.57 -22.15 13.06
N LEU A 145 -2.75 -23.27 13.79
CA LEU A 145 -1.68 -24.13 14.31
C LEU A 145 -1.43 -25.38 13.46
N SER A 146 -2.20 -25.58 12.38
CA SER A 146 -2.12 -26.77 11.53
C SER A 146 -0.72 -26.94 10.95
N THR A 147 -0.25 -28.19 10.81
CA THR A 147 0.98 -28.52 10.08
C THR A 147 0.81 -28.31 8.57
N LEU A 148 -0.42 -28.39 8.06
CA LEU A 148 -0.76 -28.15 6.66
C LEU A 148 -0.78 -26.64 6.36
N GLY A 149 0.17 -26.19 5.52
CA GLY A 149 0.31 -24.77 5.17
C GLY A 149 -0.95 -24.14 4.56
N ALA A 150 -1.76 -24.92 3.83
CA ALA A 150 -3.00 -24.44 3.23
C ALA A 150 -4.02 -23.95 4.28
N PHE A 151 -4.16 -24.65 5.42
CA PHE A 151 -5.07 -24.21 6.50
C PHE A 151 -4.57 -22.93 7.15
N ARG A 152 -3.26 -22.81 7.40
CA ARG A 152 -2.67 -21.57 7.93
C ARG A 152 -2.89 -20.40 6.97
N ALA A 153 -2.75 -20.62 5.67
CA ALA A 153 -2.96 -19.58 4.65
C ALA A 153 -4.43 -19.13 4.60
N VAL A 154 -5.39 -20.07 4.65
CA VAL A 154 -6.83 -19.76 4.68
C VAL A 154 -7.21 -19.01 5.96
N TYR A 155 -6.74 -19.47 7.12
CA TYR A 155 -6.94 -18.77 8.39
C TYR A 155 -6.41 -17.33 8.32
N LYS A 156 -5.16 -17.13 7.90
CA LYS A 156 -4.55 -15.80 7.77
C LYS A 156 -5.35 -14.90 6.82
N LEU A 157 -5.75 -15.42 5.66
CA LEU A 157 -6.52 -14.66 4.68
C LEU A 157 -7.82 -14.12 5.28
N PHE A 158 -8.65 -14.99 5.88
CA PHE A 158 -9.92 -14.56 6.45
C PHE A 158 -9.73 -13.71 7.69
N LYS A 159 -8.83 -14.08 8.60
CA LYS A 159 -8.51 -13.28 9.79
C LYS A 159 -8.10 -11.87 9.41
N MET A 160 -7.11 -11.72 8.53
CA MET A 160 -6.56 -10.41 8.19
C MET A 160 -7.59 -9.52 7.52
N ILE A 161 -8.35 -10.05 6.54
CA ILE A 161 -9.32 -9.25 5.79
C ILE A 161 -10.57 -8.91 6.60
N THR A 162 -11.05 -9.82 7.45
CA THR A 162 -12.19 -9.55 8.35
C THR A 162 -11.82 -8.50 9.37
N MET A 163 -10.72 -8.70 10.10
CA MET A 163 -10.28 -7.75 11.12
C MET A 163 -9.96 -6.38 10.51
N TRP A 164 -9.33 -6.35 9.34
CA TRP A 164 -9.13 -5.09 8.62
C TRP A 164 -10.47 -4.39 8.34
N ALA A 165 -11.41 -5.07 7.68
CA ALA A 165 -12.68 -4.47 7.29
C ALA A 165 -13.50 -4.00 8.50
N VAL A 166 -13.54 -4.78 9.59
CA VAL A 166 -14.25 -4.42 10.83
C VAL A 166 -13.76 -3.08 11.40
N TYR A 167 -12.46 -2.79 11.32
CA TYR A 167 -11.89 -1.56 11.89
C TYR A 167 -11.64 -0.43 10.88
N THR A 168 -11.82 -0.68 9.57
CA THR A 168 -11.57 0.34 8.54
C THR A 168 -12.78 0.69 7.68
N LYS A 169 -13.81 -0.16 7.68
CA LYS A 169 -15.06 0.12 6.96
C LYS A 169 -15.69 1.38 7.53
N ILE A 170 -15.95 2.34 6.66
CA ILE A 170 -16.60 3.59 7.03
C ILE A 170 -18.04 3.60 6.52
N GLU A 171 -18.95 4.09 7.34
CA GLU A 171 -20.36 4.29 7.03
C GLU A 171 -20.60 5.67 6.42
N ASN A 172 -21.87 5.98 6.09
CA ASN A 172 -22.29 7.30 5.66
C ASN A 172 -21.84 8.34 6.71
N GLY A 173 -20.99 9.29 6.29
CA GLY A 173 -20.39 10.28 7.19
C GLY A 173 -18.90 10.04 7.48
N GLY A 174 -18.28 8.97 7.00
CA GLY A 174 -16.83 8.77 7.07
C GLY A 174 -16.32 8.28 8.43
N PHE A 175 -17.19 7.62 9.20
CA PHE A 175 -16.90 7.09 10.53
C PHE A 175 -17.12 5.57 10.56
N ASN A 176 -16.38 4.87 11.42
CA ASN A 176 -16.60 3.46 11.73
C ASN A 176 -17.15 3.36 13.16
N ARG A 177 -18.24 2.61 13.34
CA ARG A 177 -18.94 2.47 14.62
C ARG A 177 -18.07 2.05 15.80
N ASN A 178 -17.00 1.29 15.57
CA ASN A 178 -16.12 0.77 16.62
C ASN A 178 -15.11 1.81 17.13
N TRP A 179 -14.81 2.85 16.36
CA TRP A 179 -13.72 3.79 16.66
C TRP A 179 -13.91 4.51 17.98
N LYS A 180 -15.13 4.94 18.30
CA LYS A 180 -15.40 5.67 19.54
C LYS A 180 -15.22 4.78 20.79
N ALA A 181 -15.59 3.51 20.70
CA ALA A 181 -15.43 2.56 21.81
C ALA A 181 -13.95 2.28 22.14
N ILE A 182 -13.09 2.27 21.11
CA ILE A 182 -11.64 2.03 21.25
C ILE A 182 -10.82 3.31 21.37
N GLY A 183 -11.45 4.48 21.51
CA GLY A 183 -10.77 5.78 21.63
C GLY A 183 -10.04 6.25 20.36
N TYR A 184 -10.36 5.70 19.19
CA TYR A 184 -9.72 6.10 17.93
C TYR A 184 -10.41 7.32 17.31
N CYS A 185 -9.62 8.33 16.93
CA CYS A 185 -10.13 9.59 16.38
C CYS A 185 -10.53 9.51 14.89
N GLY A 186 -10.19 8.44 14.19
CA GLY A 186 -10.44 8.32 12.75
C GLY A 186 -9.44 9.12 11.92
N ALA A 187 -9.94 10.09 11.16
CA ALA A 187 -9.10 11.02 10.41
C ALA A 187 -8.40 12.01 11.35
N ASP A 188 -7.21 12.47 10.97
CA ASP A 188 -6.39 13.43 11.71
C ASP A 188 -7.19 14.72 12.04
N PRO A 189 -7.47 14.99 13.32
CA PRO A 189 -8.23 16.17 13.74
C PRO A 189 -7.56 17.48 13.35
N GLN A 190 -6.22 17.55 13.32
CA GLN A 190 -5.49 18.76 12.96
C GLN A 190 -5.67 19.09 11.48
N VAL A 191 -5.73 18.08 10.63
CA VAL A 191 -6.02 18.22 9.20
C VAL A 191 -7.45 18.72 8.98
N ILE A 192 -8.41 18.20 9.74
CA ILE A 192 -9.81 18.66 9.67
C ILE A 192 -9.91 20.12 10.11
N ARG A 193 -9.27 20.50 11.23
CA ARG A 193 -9.27 21.87 11.75
C ARG A 193 -8.60 22.85 10.78
N SER A 194 -7.38 22.57 10.36
CA SER A 194 -6.61 23.45 9.46
C SER A 194 -7.38 23.71 8.15
N ARG A 195 -7.97 22.69 7.53
CA ARG A 195 -8.72 22.84 6.29
C ARG A 195 -10.05 23.58 6.43
N LYS A 196 -10.69 23.58 7.61
CA LYS A 196 -11.87 24.41 7.88
C LYS A 196 -11.50 25.89 7.99
N CYS A 197 -10.32 26.21 8.52
CA CYS A 197 -9.83 27.58 8.68
C CYS A 197 -9.23 28.16 7.38
N SER A 198 -8.65 27.33 6.51
CA SER A 198 -7.95 27.77 5.28
C SER A 198 -8.86 27.99 4.06
N SER A 199 -10.16 28.18 4.23
CA SER A 199 -11.11 28.40 3.12
C SER A 199 -10.92 29.71 2.34
N ASN A 200 -9.95 30.57 2.74
CA ASN A 200 -9.71 31.90 2.15
C ASN A 200 -8.28 32.16 1.66
N ASP A 201 -7.35 31.21 1.72
CA ASP A 201 -6.01 31.43 1.18
C ASP A 201 -5.97 31.12 -0.33
N GLY A 202 -5.65 32.12 -1.13
CA GLY A 202 -5.59 32.03 -2.60
C GLY A 202 -4.79 30.82 -3.09
N VAL A 203 -5.20 30.27 -4.23
CA VAL A 203 -4.59 29.08 -4.86
C VAL A 203 -3.08 29.29 -5.04
N ARG A 204 -2.27 28.76 -4.11
CA ARG A 204 -0.82 28.67 -4.32
C ARG A 204 -0.60 27.73 -5.50
N SER A 205 0.07 28.22 -6.54
CA SER A 205 0.48 27.40 -7.68
C SER A 205 1.32 26.22 -7.18
N ASN A 206 0.88 25.00 -7.48
CA ASN A 206 1.65 23.78 -7.21
C ASN A 206 2.19 23.25 -8.53
N PRO A 207 3.49 23.42 -8.84
CA PRO A 207 4.06 23.02 -10.12
C PRO A 207 3.79 21.55 -10.45
N LEU A 208 3.81 20.66 -9.44
CA LEU A 208 3.51 19.26 -9.63
C LEU A 208 2.08 19.05 -10.16
N GLN A 209 1.11 19.81 -9.65
CA GLN A 209 -0.28 19.72 -10.11
C GLN A 209 -0.39 20.10 -11.59
N ASP A 210 0.34 21.13 -12.03
CA ASP A 210 0.33 21.58 -13.43
C ASP A 210 0.98 20.56 -14.38
N MET A 211 1.95 19.78 -13.88
CA MET A 211 2.62 18.71 -14.63
C MET A 211 1.77 17.43 -14.78
N VAL A 212 0.84 17.17 -13.86
CA VAL A 212 0.09 15.91 -13.80
C VAL A 212 -1.16 15.95 -14.69
N ILE A 213 -1.25 15.00 -15.61
CA ILE A 213 -2.44 14.72 -16.41
C ILE A 213 -3.14 13.47 -15.87
N ALA A 214 -4.31 13.67 -15.26
CA ALA A 214 -5.21 12.59 -14.85
C ALA A 214 -5.87 11.95 -16.07
N THR A 215 -5.27 10.87 -16.59
CA THR A 215 -5.64 10.32 -17.90
C THR A 215 -7.07 9.79 -17.95
N GLN A 216 -7.58 9.20 -16.86
CA GLN A 216 -8.98 8.76 -16.79
C GLN A 216 -9.96 9.93 -16.85
N ALA A 217 -9.68 11.00 -16.09
CA ALA A 217 -10.52 12.19 -16.05
C ALA A 217 -10.51 12.95 -17.39
N ALA A 218 -9.39 12.91 -18.12
CA ALA A 218 -9.29 13.52 -19.45
C ALA A 218 -10.15 12.79 -20.51
N GLY A 219 -10.33 11.47 -20.38
CA GLY A 219 -11.16 10.65 -21.26
C GLY A 219 -10.85 10.89 -22.75
N ASP A 220 -11.88 11.19 -23.53
CA ASP A 220 -11.74 11.44 -24.98
C ASP A 220 -10.96 12.73 -25.30
N LYS A 221 -10.85 13.66 -24.36
CA LYS A 221 -10.11 14.92 -24.52
C LYS A 221 -8.61 14.77 -24.29
N LEU A 222 -8.13 13.57 -23.95
CA LEU A 222 -6.74 13.32 -23.57
C LEU A 222 -5.73 13.85 -24.60
N GLU A 223 -5.99 13.64 -25.90
CA GLU A 223 -5.14 14.16 -26.97
C GLU A 223 -4.97 15.69 -26.90
N LYS A 224 -6.08 16.43 -26.75
CA LYS A 224 -6.07 17.89 -26.64
C LYS A 224 -5.35 18.36 -25.39
N VAL A 225 -5.50 17.63 -24.28
CA VAL A 225 -4.82 17.95 -23.01
C VAL A 225 -3.30 17.76 -23.15
N LEU A 226 -2.86 16.68 -23.78
CA LEU A 226 -1.45 16.41 -24.05
C LEU A 226 -0.81 17.47 -24.95
N SER A 227 -1.49 17.84 -26.05
CA SER A 227 -1.01 18.92 -26.93
C SER A 227 -0.88 20.25 -26.20
N ARG A 228 -1.81 20.60 -25.31
CA ARG A 228 -1.73 21.82 -24.48
C ARG A 228 -0.60 21.76 -23.46
N ALA A 229 -0.25 20.57 -22.98
CA ALA A 229 0.89 20.34 -22.10
C ALA A 229 2.23 20.29 -22.86
N GLY A 230 2.25 20.59 -24.16
CA GLY A 230 3.47 20.60 -24.98
C GLY A 230 3.97 19.22 -25.40
N VAL A 231 3.18 18.16 -25.17
CA VAL A 231 3.55 16.80 -25.59
C VAL A 231 3.27 16.64 -27.09
N LYS A 232 4.25 16.14 -27.83
CA LYS A 232 4.12 15.88 -29.27
C LYS A 232 3.21 14.68 -29.51
N VAL A 233 1.99 14.92 -30.01
CA VAL A 233 1.06 13.87 -30.45
C VAL A 233 1.42 13.37 -31.85
N LEU A 234 1.32 12.06 -32.07
CA LEU A 234 1.53 11.40 -33.36
C LEU A 234 0.17 11.25 -34.05
N ASN A 235 -0.18 12.21 -34.91
CA ASN A 235 -1.49 12.25 -35.58
C ASN A 235 -1.59 11.34 -36.82
N ASP A 236 -0.48 10.76 -37.26
CA ASP A 236 -0.43 9.88 -38.42
C ASP A 236 -0.56 8.41 -38.00
N ASP A 237 -1.51 7.72 -38.62
CA ASP A 237 -1.77 6.28 -38.47
C ASP A 237 -0.52 5.42 -38.76
N ILE A 238 0.37 5.90 -39.64
CA ILE A 238 1.53 5.16 -40.14
C ILE A 238 2.63 5.03 -39.06
N PRO A 239 3.14 6.11 -38.43
CA PRO A 239 4.01 6.05 -37.26
C PRO A 239 3.46 5.17 -36.13
N LEU A 240 2.16 5.29 -35.83
CA LEU A 240 1.52 4.53 -34.77
C LEU A 240 1.49 3.03 -35.09
N LYS A 241 1.07 2.66 -36.31
CA LYS A 241 1.11 1.27 -36.80
C LYS A 241 2.53 0.73 -36.85
N LYS A 242 3.51 1.54 -37.25
CA LYS A 242 4.93 1.16 -37.27
C LYS A 242 5.45 0.86 -35.86
N LEU A 243 5.18 1.73 -34.90
CA LEU A 243 5.56 1.59 -33.49
C LEU A 243 4.89 0.35 -32.86
N ALA A 244 3.61 0.14 -33.17
CA ALA A 244 2.82 -1.00 -32.72
C ALA A 244 3.28 -2.34 -33.33
N SER A 245 3.71 -2.33 -34.60
CA SER A 245 4.14 -3.53 -35.34
C SER A 245 5.53 -4.06 -34.97
N GLY A 246 6.29 -3.36 -34.13
CA GLY A 246 7.69 -3.68 -33.79
C GLY A 246 7.90 -5.03 -33.10
N ASN A 247 6.85 -5.69 -32.61
CA ASN A 247 6.94 -6.93 -31.85
C ASN A 247 6.33 -8.14 -32.60
N ARG A 248 6.92 -9.34 -32.45
CA ARG A 248 6.48 -10.58 -33.14
C ARG A 248 5.10 -11.11 -32.72
N ASN A 249 4.41 -10.43 -31.80
CA ASN A 249 3.13 -10.86 -31.25
C ASN A 249 1.97 -10.21 -32.03
N ARG A 250 1.18 -11.01 -32.75
CA ARG A 250 0.09 -10.58 -33.66
C ARG A 250 -1.02 -9.73 -32.99
N ASN A 251 -1.11 -9.70 -31.66
CA ASN A 251 -2.18 -8.98 -30.92
C ASN A 251 -1.86 -7.49 -30.63
N ASN A 252 -0.73 -6.96 -31.10
CA ASN A 252 -0.28 -5.59 -30.80
C ASN A 252 -0.57 -4.56 -31.91
N SER A 253 -1.39 -4.87 -32.92
CA SER A 253 -1.77 -3.89 -33.95
C SER A 253 -2.52 -2.71 -33.35
N ALA A 254 -2.15 -1.49 -33.74
CA ALA A 254 -2.90 -0.28 -33.41
C ALA A 254 -4.30 -0.36 -34.05
N ALA A 255 -5.34 -0.06 -33.27
CA ALA A 255 -6.74 -0.03 -33.68
C ALA A 255 -7.26 1.41 -33.66
N GLY A 256 -8.39 1.68 -34.33
CA GLY A 256 -9.04 2.98 -34.25
C GLY A 256 -9.37 3.33 -32.79
N GLY A 257 -8.84 4.47 -32.31
CA GLY A 257 -9.00 4.93 -30.92
C GLY A 257 -7.74 4.86 -30.04
N ASP A 258 -6.65 4.26 -30.52
CA ASP A 258 -5.35 4.34 -29.86
C ASP A 258 -4.70 5.72 -30.03
N LEU A 259 -3.89 6.14 -29.06
CA LEU A 259 -3.20 7.43 -29.09
C LEU A 259 -1.68 7.25 -29.19
N GLY A 260 -1.03 8.02 -30.06
CA GLY A 260 0.43 8.07 -30.16
C GLY A 260 1.00 9.37 -29.60
N ILE A 261 2.07 9.31 -28.82
CA ILE A 261 2.86 10.49 -28.40
C ILE A 261 4.36 10.22 -28.54
N SER A 262 5.17 11.27 -28.55
CA SER A 262 6.63 11.21 -28.67
C SER A 262 7.32 12.10 -27.63
N CYS A 263 8.44 11.61 -27.10
CA CYS A 263 9.27 12.31 -26.11
C CYS A 263 10.74 11.88 -26.25
N ASP A 264 11.64 12.53 -25.53
CA ASP A 264 13.04 12.10 -25.50
C ASP A 264 13.22 10.87 -24.61
N VAL A 265 12.63 10.92 -23.42
CA VAL A 265 12.73 9.85 -22.43
C VAL A 265 11.36 9.56 -21.82
N VAL A 266 10.98 8.29 -21.81
CA VAL A 266 9.84 7.80 -21.02
C VAL A 266 10.34 7.11 -19.75
N VAL A 267 9.83 7.55 -18.60
CA VAL A 267 10.12 6.97 -17.28
C VAL A 267 8.88 6.24 -16.78
N VAL A 268 9.00 4.95 -16.56
CA VAL A 268 7.90 4.11 -16.06
C VAL A 268 8.00 4.00 -14.54
N GLY A 269 7.02 4.55 -13.83
CA GLY A 269 6.96 4.61 -12.37
C GLY A 269 7.42 5.97 -11.83
N SER A 270 6.64 6.54 -10.90
CA SER A 270 6.91 7.87 -10.31
C SER A 270 7.52 7.82 -8.89
N GLY A 271 7.98 6.62 -8.47
CA GLY A 271 8.55 6.37 -7.14
C GLY A 271 9.94 6.97 -6.90
N CYS A 272 10.64 6.49 -5.86
CA CYS A 272 11.97 7.01 -5.45
C CYS A 272 12.99 7.06 -6.60
N GLY A 273 13.14 5.99 -7.38
CA GLY A 273 14.07 5.96 -8.52
C GLY A 273 13.55 6.79 -9.71
N GLY A 274 12.28 6.61 -10.06
CA GLY A 274 11.67 7.24 -11.23
C GLY A 274 11.62 8.77 -11.14
N GLY A 275 11.20 9.32 -9.99
CA GLY A 275 11.15 10.76 -9.80
C GLY A 275 12.51 11.43 -9.83
N VAL A 276 13.55 10.82 -9.23
CA VAL A 276 14.93 11.32 -9.28
C VAL A 276 15.42 11.37 -10.74
N ILE A 277 15.25 10.29 -11.49
CA ILE A 277 15.69 10.20 -12.89
C ILE A 277 14.94 11.22 -13.75
N ALA A 278 13.61 11.30 -13.61
CA ALA A 278 12.80 12.25 -14.35
C ALA A 278 13.23 13.70 -14.07
N SER A 279 13.45 14.04 -12.80
CA SER A 279 13.93 15.37 -12.40
C SER A 279 15.27 15.73 -13.02
N VAL A 280 16.25 14.83 -12.93
CA VAL A 280 17.60 15.07 -13.45
C VAL A 280 17.57 15.25 -14.97
N LEU A 281 16.82 14.42 -15.70
CA LEU A 281 16.72 14.51 -17.15
C LEU A 281 15.93 15.75 -17.61
N ALA A 282 14.82 16.06 -16.94
CA ALA A 282 14.01 17.22 -17.29
C ALA A 282 14.74 18.55 -17.01
N LYS A 283 15.54 18.61 -15.93
CA LYS A 283 16.44 19.75 -15.65
C LYS A 283 17.59 19.86 -16.64
N ALA A 284 17.98 18.77 -17.29
CA ALA A 284 18.97 18.75 -18.37
C ALA A 284 18.38 19.15 -19.74
N GLY A 285 17.07 19.44 -19.83
CA GLY A 285 16.42 19.93 -21.05
C GLY A 285 15.72 18.85 -21.88
N TYR A 286 15.76 17.58 -21.46
CA TYR A 286 15.05 16.50 -22.16
C TYR A 286 13.55 16.58 -21.92
N GLN A 287 12.75 16.30 -22.95
CA GLN A 287 11.31 16.12 -22.83
C GLN A 287 11.00 14.76 -22.21
N VAL A 288 10.53 14.77 -20.96
CA VAL A 288 10.30 13.57 -20.16
C VAL A 288 8.82 13.28 -20.01
N VAL A 289 8.38 12.07 -20.37
CA VAL A 289 7.04 11.56 -20.02
C VAL A 289 7.16 10.55 -18.89
N ILE A 290 6.47 10.79 -17.79
CA ILE A 290 6.43 9.91 -16.62
C ILE A 290 5.11 9.14 -16.62
N LEU A 291 5.15 7.82 -16.48
CA LEU A 291 3.96 6.98 -16.38
C LEU A 291 3.76 6.50 -14.95
N GLU A 292 2.55 6.65 -14.42
CA GLU A 292 2.16 6.12 -13.12
C GLU A 292 0.82 5.42 -13.23
N LYS A 293 0.75 4.16 -12.78
CA LYS A 293 -0.51 3.39 -12.79
C LYS A 293 -1.49 3.90 -11.74
N GLY A 294 -0.96 4.45 -10.64
CA GLY A 294 -1.73 5.01 -9.55
C GLY A 294 -2.27 6.41 -9.84
N LYS A 295 -3.19 6.85 -8.98
CA LYS A 295 -3.76 8.20 -9.01
C LYS A 295 -2.86 9.19 -8.28
N TYR A 296 -2.90 10.47 -8.71
CA TYR A 296 -2.34 11.58 -7.95
C TYR A 296 -3.35 12.08 -6.92
N PHE A 297 -2.94 12.12 -5.65
CA PHE A 297 -3.68 12.77 -4.58
C PHE A 297 -2.86 13.97 -4.10
N ARG A 298 -3.45 15.16 -4.15
CA ARG A 298 -2.82 16.37 -3.60
C ARG A 298 -2.85 16.31 -2.09
N THR A 299 -2.04 17.15 -1.45
CA THR A 299 -2.00 17.25 0.00
C THR A 299 -3.39 17.53 0.59
N GLU A 300 -4.22 18.33 -0.09
CA GLU A 300 -5.57 18.71 0.31
C GLU A 300 -6.61 17.59 0.06
N ASP A 301 -6.27 16.63 -0.80
CA ASP A 301 -7.12 15.50 -1.14
C ASP A 301 -7.05 14.38 -0.08
N LEU A 302 -5.93 14.30 0.66
CA LEU A 302 -5.66 13.24 1.64
C LEU A 302 -6.59 13.33 2.84
N THR A 303 -7.30 12.26 3.18
CA THR A 303 -8.27 12.23 4.28
C THR A 303 -7.72 11.59 5.54
N THR A 304 -6.58 10.90 5.45
CA THR A 304 -5.96 10.10 6.51
C THR A 304 -6.80 8.91 7.02
N LEU A 305 -7.93 8.60 6.36
CA LEU A 305 -8.74 7.43 6.68
C LEU A 305 -8.07 6.16 6.17
N GLU A 306 -7.83 5.20 7.07
CA GLU A 306 -7.04 3.99 6.79
C GLU A 306 -7.60 3.17 5.62
N GLY A 307 -8.86 2.70 5.70
CA GLY A 307 -9.47 1.83 4.70
C GLY A 307 -9.49 2.42 3.30
N PRO A 308 -10.12 3.59 3.08
CA PRO A 308 -10.16 4.25 1.77
C PRO A 308 -8.76 4.55 1.21
N SER A 309 -7.83 5.02 2.05
CA SER A 309 -6.45 5.31 1.61
C SER A 309 -5.73 4.05 1.17
N GLN A 310 -5.86 2.97 1.93
CA GLN A 310 -5.29 1.68 1.58
C GLN A 310 -5.85 1.15 0.27
N MET A 311 -7.17 1.24 0.06
CA MET A 311 -7.80 0.79 -1.18
C MET A 311 -7.36 1.61 -2.40
N ALA A 312 -7.14 2.92 -2.23
CA ALA A 312 -6.86 3.82 -3.33
C ALA A 312 -5.37 3.97 -3.68
N MET A 313 -4.47 3.79 -2.69
CA MET A 313 -3.06 4.14 -2.83
C MET A 313 -2.10 2.94 -2.75
N PHE A 314 -2.58 1.74 -2.43
CA PHE A 314 -1.73 0.57 -2.22
C PHE A 314 -1.95 -0.50 -3.29
N GLU A 315 -0.87 -1.14 -3.70
CA GLU A 315 -0.91 -2.25 -4.62
C GLU A 315 -1.68 -3.42 -4.01
N LYS A 316 -2.69 -3.93 -4.74
CA LYS A 316 -3.61 -4.96 -4.24
C LYS A 316 -4.14 -4.65 -2.84
N LEU A 317 -4.49 -3.38 -2.58
CA LEU A 317 -5.03 -2.92 -1.30
C LEU A 317 -4.07 -3.20 -0.11
N GLY A 318 -2.76 -3.32 -0.36
CA GLY A 318 -1.76 -3.62 0.68
C GLY A 318 -1.63 -5.11 1.05
N SER A 319 -2.24 -6.00 0.25
CA SER A 319 -2.32 -7.45 0.55
C SER A 319 -1.63 -8.32 -0.52
N LEU A 320 -0.48 -7.88 -1.04
CA LEU A 320 0.37 -8.75 -1.87
C LEU A 320 1.11 -9.75 -0.98
N ALA A 321 0.86 -11.04 -1.10
CA ALA A 321 1.54 -12.05 -0.29
C ALA A 321 2.39 -13.03 -1.11
N THR A 322 3.33 -13.72 -0.45
CA THR A 322 3.93 -14.95 -0.97
C THR A 322 2.86 -16.03 -1.16
N ASP A 323 3.09 -17.00 -2.07
CA ASP A 323 2.08 -18.02 -2.39
C ASP A 323 1.67 -18.89 -1.16
N ASP A 324 2.53 -18.98 -0.15
CA ASP A 324 2.27 -19.66 1.14
C ASP A 324 1.66 -18.75 2.22
N GLY A 325 1.45 -17.46 1.94
CA GLY A 325 0.97 -16.46 2.90
C GLY A 325 1.94 -16.21 4.06
N GLY A 326 3.22 -16.59 3.92
CA GLY A 326 4.26 -16.40 4.93
C GLY A 326 4.67 -14.94 5.10
N VAL A 327 4.74 -14.18 3.99
CA VAL A 327 5.15 -12.78 3.98
C VAL A 327 4.11 -11.94 3.23
N ASN A 328 3.66 -10.85 3.87
CA ASN A 328 2.85 -9.81 3.22
C ASN A 328 3.76 -8.64 2.77
N LEU A 329 3.51 -8.12 1.58
CA LEU A 329 4.27 -7.08 0.90
C LEU A 329 3.36 -5.86 0.71
N VAL A 330 3.85 -4.72 1.18
CA VAL A 330 3.15 -3.45 1.11
C VAL A 330 3.86 -2.57 0.09
N ALA A 331 3.17 -2.17 -0.98
CA ALA A 331 3.73 -1.33 -2.03
C ALA A 331 2.74 -0.22 -2.43
N GLY A 332 3.26 0.98 -2.70
CA GLY A 332 2.44 2.11 -3.13
C GLY A 332 2.11 2.04 -4.62
N ALA A 333 0.84 2.30 -4.94
CA ALA A 333 0.27 2.44 -6.27
C ALA A 333 -0.42 3.81 -6.41
N THR A 334 0.37 4.87 -6.24
CA THR A 334 -0.04 6.29 -6.30
C THR A 334 1.15 7.12 -6.81
N VAL A 335 0.92 8.35 -7.26
CA VAL A 335 2.01 9.25 -7.64
C VAL A 335 2.97 9.46 -6.47
N GLY A 336 4.27 9.21 -6.71
CA GLY A 336 5.31 9.15 -5.68
C GLY A 336 5.61 7.73 -5.17
N GLY A 337 4.80 6.74 -5.52
CA GLY A 337 4.98 5.32 -5.18
C GLY A 337 5.13 5.08 -3.67
N GLY A 338 6.03 4.18 -3.29
CA GLY A 338 6.28 3.86 -1.88
C GLY A 338 6.72 5.06 -1.02
N THR A 339 7.30 6.12 -1.61
CA THR A 339 7.69 7.32 -0.84
C THR A 339 6.50 8.14 -0.37
N ALA A 340 5.33 7.99 -1.01
CA ALA A 340 4.10 8.65 -0.57
C ALA A 340 3.56 8.01 0.72
N ILE A 341 3.72 6.70 0.88
CA ILE A 341 3.09 5.89 1.94
C ILE A 341 4.06 5.31 2.99
N ASN A 342 5.37 5.54 2.88
CA ASN A 342 6.35 5.05 3.86
C ASN A 342 6.43 5.93 5.13
N TRP A 343 7.21 5.45 6.11
CA TRP A 343 7.34 6.02 7.46
C TRP A 343 8.59 6.90 7.65
N SER A 344 9.09 7.51 6.59
CA SER A 344 10.16 8.53 6.60
C SER A 344 11.56 8.07 7.04
N ALA A 345 11.77 6.81 7.41
CA ALA A 345 13.08 6.35 7.84
C ALA A 345 14.14 6.41 6.73
N CYS A 346 15.34 6.88 7.10
CA CYS A 346 16.46 7.06 6.21
C CYS A 346 17.73 6.44 6.80
N PHE A 347 18.30 5.46 6.09
CA PHE A 347 19.59 4.87 6.39
C PHE A 347 20.55 5.10 5.23
N GLU A 348 21.82 5.40 5.55
CA GLU A 348 22.87 5.27 4.54
C GLU A 348 23.10 3.78 4.27
N THR A 349 23.46 3.46 3.03
CA THR A 349 23.82 2.07 2.70
C THR A 349 25.09 1.68 3.47
N PRO A 350 25.05 0.65 4.33
CA PRO A 350 26.20 0.29 5.16
C PRO A 350 27.42 -0.08 4.32
N SER A 351 28.61 0.22 4.83
CA SER A 351 29.88 -0.04 4.12
C SER A 351 30.05 -1.50 3.72
N HIS A 352 29.68 -2.44 4.58
CA HIS A 352 29.77 -3.88 4.28
C HIS A 352 28.84 -4.29 3.13
N VAL A 353 27.63 -3.72 3.04
CA VAL A 353 26.69 -3.95 1.93
C VAL A 353 27.27 -3.39 0.62
N LEU A 354 27.90 -2.21 0.66
CA LEU A 354 28.56 -1.65 -0.53
C LEU A 354 29.72 -2.51 -1.02
N GLN A 355 30.50 -3.09 -0.09
CA GLN A 355 31.57 -4.03 -0.43
C GLN A 355 31.01 -5.33 -1.01
N GLU A 356 29.97 -5.89 -0.42
CA GLU A 356 29.27 -7.06 -0.92
C GLU A 356 28.75 -6.82 -2.35
N TRP A 357 28.09 -5.69 -2.61
CA TRP A 357 27.60 -5.34 -3.94
C TRP A 357 28.72 -5.22 -4.96
N LYS A 358 29.86 -4.61 -4.59
CA LYS A 358 31.06 -4.58 -5.44
C LYS A 358 31.57 -6.00 -5.75
N GLN A 359 31.68 -6.86 -4.74
CA GLN A 359 32.17 -8.23 -4.90
C GLN A 359 31.27 -9.09 -5.79
N ILE A 360 29.95 -9.04 -5.56
CA ILE A 360 28.97 -9.86 -6.30
C ILE A 360 28.80 -9.37 -7.73
N SER A 361 28.76 -8.04 -7.95
CA SER A 361 28.50 -7.48 -9.28
C SER A 361 29.76 -7.26 -10.12
N GLY A 362 30.95 -7.22 -9.49
CA GLY A 362 32.19 -6.76 -10.11
C GLY A 362 32.24 -5.25 -10.39
N LEU A 363 31.26 -4.47 -9.93
CA LEU A 363 31.18 -3.03 -10.18
C LEU A 363 31.86 -2.21 -9.09
N GLU A 364 32.98 -1.59 -9.45
CA GLU A 364 33.71 -0.63 -8.61
C GLU A 364 32.85 0.59 -8.20
N LEU A 365 31.79 0.87 -8.96
CA LEU A 365 30.86 1.98 -8.74
C LEU A 365 30.39 2.07 -7.29
N PHE A 366 30.01 0.96 -6.65
CA PHE A 366 29.39 0.97 -5.32
C PHE A 366 30.31 1.47 -4.20
N THR A 367 31.62 1.33 -4.35
CA THR A 367 32.61 1.82 -3.37
C THR A 367 33.27 3.12 -3.78
N SER A 368 32.95 3.62 -4.98
CA SER A 368 33.55 4.82 -5.56
C SER A 368 33.10 6.12 -4.89
N THR A 369 33.90 7.17 -5.08
CA THR A 369 33.52 8.55 -4.70
C THR A 369 32.23 9.00 -5.39
N ARG A 370 31.95 8.53 -6.61
CA ARG A 370 30.72 8.86 -7.34
C ARG A 370 29.46 8.41 -6.60
N TYR A 371 29.46 7.20 -6.05
CA TYR A 371 28.33 6.69 -5.25
C TYR A 371 28.16 7.51 -3.96
N LYS A 372 29.25 7.77 -3.24
CA LYS A 372 29.22 8.60 -2.03
C LYS A 372 28.65 10.00 -2.27
N LEU A 373 29.05 10.65 -3.37
CA LEU A 373 28.52 11.97 -3.75
C LEU A 373 27.04 11.90 -4.15
N ALA A 374 26.62 10.84 -4.84
CA ALA A 374 25.21 10.62 -5.16
C ALA A 374 24.37 10.46 -3.89
N MET A 375 24.83 9.64 -2.92
CA MET A 375 24.15 9.46 -1.63
C MET A 375 24.01 10.80 -0.88
N LYS A 376 25.09 11.57 -0.76
CA LYS A 376 25.05 12.91 -0.14
C LYS A 376 24.06 13.85 -0.82
N LYS A 377 23.99 13.84 -2.16
CA LYS A 377 23.04 14.67 -2.91
C LYS A 377 21.59 14.27 -2.65
N ILE A 378 21.31 12.97 -2.54
CA ILE A 378 19.98 12.48 -2.16
C ILE A 378 19.64 12.92 -0.73
N TRP A 379 20.52 12.65 0.24
CA TRP A 379 20.32 13.02 1.64
C TRP A 379 20.03 14.52 1.82
N HIS A 380 20.82 15.36 1.16
CA HIS A 380 20.63 16.80 1.17
C HIS A 380 19.29 17.20 0.54
N ARG A 381 18.94 16.68 -0.66
CA ARG A 381 17.68 17.06 -1.32
C ARG A 381 16.43 16.62 -0.55
N LEU A 382 16.52 15.51 0.17
CA LEU A 382 15.43 14.98 1.00
C LEU A 382 15.38 15.64 2.39
N ASN A 383 16.30 16.56 2.73
CA ASN A 383 16.43 17.19 4.04
C ASN A 383 16.48 16.15 5.17
N VAL A 384 17.26 15.09 4.99
CA VAL A 384 17.37 14.04 6.00
C VAL A 384 18.08 14.56 7.25
N GLN A 385 17.49 14.35 8.42
CA GLN A 385 18.01 14.84 9.68
C GLN A 385 17.63 13.92 10.86
N PRO A 386 18.45 13.83 11.93
CA PRO A 386 18.22 12.91 13.04
C PRO A 386 17.46 13.51 14.24
N ASN A 387 17.26 14.83 14.31
CA ASN A 387 16.65 15.45 15.48
C ASN A 387 15.14 15.19 15.52
N ILE A 388 14.61 15.06 16.73
CA ILE A 388 13.19 14.82 16.99
C ILE A 388 12.73 15.76 18.11
N ALA A 389 11.57 16.39 17.93
CA ALA A 389 10.99 17.22 18.98
C ALA A 389 10.42 16.37 20.12
N ARG A 390 9.80 15.23 19.76
CA ARG A 390 9.09 14.34 20.69
C ARG A 390 9.04 12.92 20.13
N GLU A 391 9.27 11.94 20.99
CA GLU A 391 8.99 10.53 20.70
C GLU A 391 7.53 10.21 21.04
N ASN A 392 6.91 9.34 20.24
CA ASN A 392 5.59 8.80 20.57
C ASN A 392 5.70 7.66 21.60
N LEU A 393 4.53 7.13 22.01
CA LEU A 393 4.41 5.99 22.91
C LEU A 393 5.37 4.84 22.54
N GLN A 394 5.26 4.33 21.30
CA GLN A 394 6.00 3.15 20.89
C GLN A 394 7.51 3.37 20.89
N ASN A 395 7.99 4.51 20.37
CA ASN A 395 9.42 4.83 20.35
C ASN A 395 9.98 5.01 21.77
N SER A 396 9.24 5.70 22.65
CA SER A 396 9.64 5.93 24.04
C SER A 396 9.75 4.61 24.82
N VAL A 397 8.82 3.68 24.58
CA VAL A 397 8.83 2.34 25.16
C VAL A 397 10.04 1.54 24.68
N LEU A 398 10.33 1.53 23.37
CA LEU A 398 11.51 0.85 22.83
C LEU A 398 12.79 1.40 23.46
N ARG A 399 12.93 2.73 23.51
CA ARG A 399 14.09 3.40 24.10
C ARG A 399 14.26 3.06 25.57
N ALA A 400 13.23 3.24 26.38
CA ALA A 400 13.28 2.95 27.81
C ALA A 400 13.60 1.47 28.08
N GLY A 401 13.05 0.55 27.27
CA GLY A 401 13.35 -0.88 27.34
C GLY A 401 14.82 -1.17 27.04
N CYS A 402 15.37 -0.62 25.96
CA CYS A 402 16.77 -0.78 25.60
C CYS A 402 17.70 -0.19 26.67
N GLU A 403 17.43 1.02 27.16
CA GLU A 403 18.22 1.67 28.21
C GLU A 403 18.26 0.86 29.50
N LYS A 404 17.10 0.34 29.94
CA LYS A 404 17.00 -0.52 31.12
C LYS A 404 17.79 -1.82 30.99
N LEU A 405 17.88 -2.37 29.78
CA LEU A 405 18.66 -3.57 29.47
C LEU A 405 20.12 -3.26 29.13
N SER A 406 20.54 -2.00 29.16
CA SER A 406 21.86 -1.56 28.69
C SER A 406 22.15 -2.00 27.23
N ALA A 407 21.12 -2.04 26.39
CA ALA A 407 21.20 -2.33 24.97
C ALA A 407 21.39 -1.04 24.14
N GLU A 408 21.99 -1.18 22.96
CA GLU A 408 22.21 -0.05 22.05
C GLU A 408 20.87 0.47 21.50
N VAL A 409 20.63 1.78 21.62
CA VAL A 409 19.47 2.44 20.99
C VAL A 409 19.88 3.79 20.42
N GLY A 410 19.49 4.03 19.16
CA GLY A 410 19.80 5.23 18.40
C GLY A 410 18.56 6.04 18.08
N THR A 411 18.78 7.29 17.66
CA THR A 411 17.73 8.11 17.04
C THR A 411 17.78 7.92 15.53
N LEU A 412 16.63 7.61 14.93
CA LEU A 412 16.51 7.29 13.52
C LEU A 412 16.42 8.58 12.68
N ALA A 413 17.26 8.68 11.64
CA ALA A 413 17.22 9.82 10.73
C ALA A 413 15.99 9.79 9.82
N ARG A 414 15.34 10.95 9.63
CA ARG A 414 14.09 11.07 8.88
C ARG A 414 14.19 12.14 7.80
N ASN A 415 13.52 11.94 6.67
CA ASN A 415 13.29 12.96 5.66
C ASN A 415 12.07 13.83 6.00
N ALA A 416 12.03 14.38 7.22
CA ALA A 416 10.96 15.24 7.68
C ALA A 416 11.48 16.26 8.71
N PRO A 417 10.81 17.42 8.88
CA PRO A 417 11.12 18.37 9.93
C PRO A 417 11.13 17.76 11.33
N VAL A 418 11.84 18.43 12.25
CA VAL A 418 12.04 17.98 13.64
C VAL A 418 10.72 17.81 14.38
N ASP A 419 9.79 18.73 14.13
CA ASP A 419 8.43 18.84 14.69
C ASP A 419 7.38 18.08 13.87
N HIS A 420 7.77 17.35 12.82
CA HIS A 420 6.80 16.57 12.04
C HIS A 420 6.45 15.26 12.75
N ASP A 421 5.25 15.21 13.33
CA ASP A 421 4.78 14.11 14.17
C ASP A 421 3.33 13.69 13.89
N CYS A 422 2.88 13.77 12.62
CA CYS A 422 1.47 13.52 12.32
C CYS A 422 0.99 12.08 12.55
N GLY A 423 1.82 11.03 12.51
CA GLY A 423 1.34 9.63 12.68
C GLY A 423 0.63 9.01 11.47
N TRP A 424 -0.06 9.80 10.63
CA TRP A 424 -0.79 9.31 9.45
C TRP A 424 0.04 9.21 8.14
N CYS A 425 1.37 9.36 8.19
CA CYS A 425 2.24 9.35 7.00
C CYS A 425 2.10 8.09 6.12
N THR A 426 1.63 6.98 6.69
CA THR A 426 1.29 5.73 5.97
C THR A 426 0.25 5.96 4.86
N TYR A 427 -0.67 6.90 5.07
CA TYR A 427 -1.79 7.18 4.16
C TYR A 427 -1.58 8.46 3.34
N GLY A 428 -0.32 8.88 3.18
CA GLY A 428 0.07 10.16 2.61
C GLY A 428 0.25 11.22 3.69
N CYS A 429 1.27 12.07 3.55
CA CYS A 429 1.56 13.14 4.50
C CYS A 429 0.65 14.35 4.26
N PRO A 430 -0.33 14.64 5.14
CA PRO A 430 -1.31 15.70 4.93
C PRO A 430 -0.75 17.11 5.17
N SER A 431 0.42 17.25 5.80
CA SER A 431 1.12 18.54 5.88
C SER A 431 2.03 18.80 4.68
N GLY A 432 2.29 17.77 3.84
CA GLY A 432 3.22 17.86 2.72
C GLY A 432 4.70 18.05 3.11
N GLN A 433 5.03 18.00 4.40
CA GLN A 433 6.38 18.27 4.91
C GLN A 433 7.32 17.07 4.83
N LYS A 434 6.78 15.84 4.75
CA LYS A 434 7.60 14.65 4.47
C LYS A 434 8.27 14.81 3.10
N GLY A 435 9.57 14.57 3.03
CA GLY A 435 10.40 14.58 1.82
C GLY A 435 10.12 13.40 0.90
N SER A 436 8.86 13.16 0.55
CA SER A 436 8.45 12.19 -0.47
C SER A 436 8.93 12.66 -1.86
N THR A 437 8.88 11.76 -2.84
CA THR A 437 9.17 12.13 -4.22
C THR A 437 8.19 13.19 -4.77
N THR A 438 6.96 13.27 -4.23
CA THR A 438 5.98 14.31 -4.62
C THR A 438 6.31 15.70 -4.10
N SER A 439 6.93 15.84 -2.92
CA SER A 439 7.38 17.13 -2.38
C SER A 439 8.80 17.51 -2.80
N THR A 440 9.55 16.57 -3.39
CA THR A 440 10.96 16.74 -3.77
C THR A 440 11.18 16.65 -5.28
N TRP A 441 11.55 15.48 -5.80
CA TRP A 441 12.07 15.32 -7.15
C TRP A 441 11.01 15.49 -8.25
N LEU A 442 9.75 15.10 -8.04
CA LEU A 442 8.70 15.37 -9.03
C LEU A 442 8.33 16.85 -9.08
N LYS A 443 8.39 17.56 -7.94
CA LYS A 443 8.25 19.01 -7.92
C LYS A 443 9.39 19.66 -8.72
N ASP A 444 10.61 19.22 -8.51
CA ASP A 444 11.78 19.66 -9.29
C ASP A 444 11.65 19.39 -10.81
N ALA A 445 11.06 18.26 -11.19
CA ALA A 445 10.80 17.92 -12.58
C ALA A 445 9.72 18.84 -13.19
N ALA A 446 8.68 19.15 -12.42
CA ALA A 446 7.63 20.05 -12.85
C ALA A 446 8.14 21.49 -13.04
N GLU A 447 9.00 21.96 -12.12
CA GLU A 447 9.61 23.29 -12.19
C GLU A 447 10.50 23.48 -13.44
N SER A 448 11.06 22.39 -14.01
CA SER A 448 11.84 22.49 -15.24
C SER A 448 10.99 22.71 -16.50
N LYS A 449 9.66 22.49 -16.40
CA LYS A 449 8.69 22.57 -17.52
C LYS A 449 8.98 21.64 -18.71
N ASN A 450 9.91 20.70 -18.56
CA ASN A 450 10.27 19.71 -19.59
C ASN A 450 9.76 18.31 -19.24
N ALA A 451 8.88 18.18 -18.25
CA ALA A 451 8.29 16.92 -17.84
C ALA A 451 6.77 16.99 -17.85
N VAL A 452 6.14 15.85 -18.15
CA VAL A 452 4.69 15.63 -18.01
C VAL A 452 4.47 14.27 -17.34
N LEU A 453 3.57 14.21 -16.37
CA LEU A 453 3.22 12.96 -15.68
C LEU A 453 1.83 12.50 -16.08
N LEU A 454 1.71 11.27 -16.59
CA LEU A 454 0.45 10.61 -16.89
C LEU A 454 0.08 9.68 -15.73
N SER A 455 -0.85 10.12 -14.88
CA SER A 455 -1.36 9.27 -13.78
C SER A 455 -2.49 8.39 -14.29
N GLU A 456 -2.77 7.31 -13.57
CA GLU A 456 -3.75 6.29 -13.95
C GLU A 456 -3.43 5.65 -15.33
N CYS A 457 -2.13 5.58 -15.67
CA CYS A 457 -1.61 5.07 -16.93
C CYS A 457 -0.59 3.95 -16.69
N GLU A 458 -0.99 2.71 -16.95
CA GLU A 458 -0.16 1.53 -16.68
C GLU A 458 0.66 1.12 -17.91
N ALA A 459 1.98 1.14 -17.80
CA ALA A 459 2.86 0.57 -18.81
C ALA A 459 2.72 -0.95 -18.86
N GLN A 460 2.40 -1.48 -20.03
CA GLN A 460 2.16 -2.91 -20.24
C GLN A 460 3.32 -3.58 -20.99
N ARG A 461 3.99 -2.85 -21.90
CA ARG A 461 5.10 -3.37 -22.71
C ARG A 461 6.10 -2.30 -23.12
N ILE A 462 7.37 -2.68 -23.18
CA ILE A 462 8.43 -1.95 -23.89
C ILE A 462 8.38 -2.35 -25.37
N LEU A 463 8.55 -1.37 -26.24
CA LEU A 463 8.56 -1.53 -27.68
C LEU A 463 10.01 -1.55 -28.17
N PHE A 464 10.36 -2.51 -29.02
CA PHE A 464 11.71 -2.67 -29.56
C PHE A 464 11.75 -2.47 -31.07
N SER A 465 12.88 -1.98 -31.59
CA SER A 465 13.14 -1.93 -33.03
C SER A 465 13.25 -3.34 -33.61
N LYS A 466 12.67 -3.58 -34.79
CA LYS A 466 12.98 -4.79 -35.59
C LYS A 466 14.40 -4.69 -36.12
N ASN A 467 15.13 -5.82 -36.11
CA ASN A 467 16.43 -5.94 -36.74
C ASN A 467 16.32 -6.88 -37.95
N HIS A 468 16.85 -6.46 -39.09
CA HIS A 468 16.87 -7.24 -40.34
C HIS A 468 18.09 -8.18 -40.47
N SER A 469 19.07 -8.09 -39.57
CA SER A 469 20.41 -8.70 -39.72
C SER A 469 20.67 -9.98 -38.91
N GLY A 470 19.64 -10.72 -38.49
CA GLY A 470 19.80 -12.03 -37.82
C GLY A 470 20.37 -12.02 -36.39
N ARG A 471 21.04 -10.94 -35.94
CA ARG A 471 21.48 -10.73 -34.54
C ARG A 471 20.42 -10.01 -33.71
N LYS A 472 20.11 -10.55 -32.52
CA LYS A 472 19.16 -9.98 -31.54
C LYS A 472 19.76 -8.75 -30.82
N HIS A 473 19.80 -7.60 -31.48
CA HIS A 473 20.00 -6.33 -30.78
C HIS A 473 18.65 -5.76 -30.36
N TYR A 474 18.44 -5.64 -29.05
CA TYR A 474 17.26 -5.01 -28.49
C TYR A 474 17.53 -3.51 -28.35
N LYS A 475 16.96 -2.69 -29.25
CA LYS A 475 16.92 -1.24 -29.07
C LYS A 475 15.50 -0.85 -28.70
N ALA A 476 15.30 -0.37 -27.47
CA ALA A 476 14.03 0.18 -27.05
C ALA A 476 13.67 1.39 -27.92
N ARG A 477 12.39 1.52 -28.27
CA ARG A 477 11.81 2.57 -29.12
C ARG A 477 10.68 3.33 -28.41
N GLY A 478 10.26 2.85 -27.24
CA GLY A 478 9.08 3.38 -26.59
C GLY A 478 8.40 2.39 -25.65
N VAL A 479 7.21 2.77 -25.21
CA VAL A 479 6.36 2.01 -24.29
C VAL A 479 4.92 2.01 -24.82
N MET A 480 4.24 0.88 -24.68
CA MET A 480 2.79 0.78 -24.79
C MET A 480 2.20 0.77 -23.38
N ALA A 481 1.29 1.70 -23.11
CA ALA A 481 0.60 1.86 -21.86
C ALA A 481 -0.93 1.84 -22.05
N VAL A 482 -1.66 1.65 -20.96
CA VAL A 482 -3.13 1.61 -20.95
C VAL A 482 -3.65 2.62 -19.93
N VAL A 483 -4.69 3.36 -20.32
CA VAL A 483 -5.36 4.34 -19.45
C VAL A 483 -6.44 3.67 -18.63
N GLY A 484 -6.20 3.58 -17.31
CA GLY A 484 -7.18 3.16 -16.32
C GLY A 484 -7.97 1.91 -16.69
N SER A 485 -9.26 1.92 -16.34
CA SER A 485 -10.21 0.87 -16.70
C SER A 485 -10.73 0.97 -18.14
N SER A 486 -10.49 2.10 -18.83
CA SER A 486 -10.99 2.36 -20.19
C SER A 486 -10.40 1.45 -21.27
N LYS A 487 -9.29 0.76 -20.97
CA LYS A 487 -8.49 -0.05 -21.89
C LYS A 487 -7.96 0.70 -23.13
N LYS A 488 -8.11 2.04 -23.19
CA LYS A 488 -7.50 2.87 -24.24
C LYS A 488 -5.99 2.74 -24.18
N ARG A 489 -5.36 2.43 -25.32
CA ARG A 489 -3.90 2.26 -25.41
C ARG A 489 -3.24 3.58 -25.81
N ILE A 490 -2.10 3.84 -25.18
CA ILE A 490 -1.19 4.92 -25.55
C ILE A 490 0.13 4.29 -25.97
N PHE A 491 0.63 4.68 -27.14
CA PHE A 491 1.95 4.32 -27.63
C PHE A 491 2.86 5.53 -27.53
N ILE A 492 3.95 5.38 -26.81
CA ILE A 492 4.87 6.47 -26.46
C ILE A 492 6.18 6.16 -27.16
N GLU A 493 6.49 6.87 -28.23
CA GLU A 493 7.80 6.82 -28.85
C GLU A 493 8.80 7.56 -27.96
N ALA A 494 9.94 6.94 -27.70
CA ALA A 494 11.01 7.54 -26.92
C ALA A 494 12.38 7.07 -27.40
N GLN A 495 13.38 7.95 -27.29
CA GLN A 495 14.77 7.59 -27.60
C GLN A 495 15.37 6.69 -26.52
N SER A 496 14.95 6.92 -25.26
CA SER A 496 15.33 6.11 -24.11
C SER A 496 14.09 5.72 -23.28
N VAL A 497 14.13 4.52 -22.72
CA VAL A 497 13.10 4.00 -21.81
C VAL A 497 13.76 3.68 -20.48
N VAL A 498 13.27 4.28 -19.40
CA VAL A 498 13.67 4.00 -18.03
C VAL A 498 12.56 3.22 -17.36
N VAL A 499 12.85 2.03 -16.84
CA VAL A 499 11.89 1.23 -16.07
C VAL A 499 12.21 1.35 -14.59
N ALA A 500 11.32 2.01 -13.85
CA ALA A 500 11.45 2.31 -12.42
C ALA A 500 10.16 1.93 -11.65
N SER A 501 9.49 0.84 -12.04
CA SER A 501 8.22 0.37 -11.47
C SER A 501 8.36 -0.34 -10.11
N GLY A 502 9.52 -0.23 -9.44
CA GLY A 502 9.83 -0.97 -8.21
C GLY A 502 10.21 -2.44 -8.45
N SER A 503 10.67 -3.10 -7.39
CA SER A 503 11.18 -4.49 -7.44
C SER A 503 10.12 -5.51 -7.84
N LEU A 504 8.85 -5.26 -7.50
CA LEU A 504 7.74 -6.16 -7.75
C LEU A 504 7.17 -6.04 -9.17
N MET A 505 7.06 -4.82 -9.70
CA MET A 505 6.37 -4.58 -10.99
C MET A 505 7.32 -4.40 -12.17
N THR A 506 8.62 -4.15 -11.94
CA THR A 506 9.61 -4.11 -13.02
C THR A 506 9.75 -5.47 -13.72
N PRO A 507 9.92 -6.62 -13.02
CA PRO A 507 10.10 -7.90 -13.70
C PRO A 507 8.91 -8.33 -14.57
N PRO A 508 7.63 -8.25 -14.12
CA PRO A 508 6.47 -8.54 -14.96
C PRO A 508 6.44 -7.70 -16.24
N LEU A 509 6.74 -6.39 -16.15
CA LEU A 509 6.81 -5.52 -17.34
C LEU A 509 7.90 -5.98 -18.32
N LEU A 510 9.10 -6.32 -17.83
CA LEU A 510 10.19 -6.81 -18.67
C LEU A 510 9.85 -8.14 -19.36
N LEU A 511 9.25 -9.08 -18.62
CA LEU A 511 8.80 -10.37 -19.16
C LEU A 511 7.69 -10.19 -20.21
N ASN A 512 6.68 -9.35 -19.90
CA ASN A 512 5.59 -9.02 -20.81
C ASN A 512 6.07 -8.33 -22.09
N SER A 513 7.24 -7.68 -22.05
CA SER A 513 7.90 -7.06 -23.20
C SER A 513 8.65 -8.06 -24.08
N GLY A 514 8.75 -9.33 -23.66
CA GLY A 514 9.40 -10.40 -24.41
C GLY A 514 10.89 -10.59 -24.12
N LEU A 515 11.42 -9.94 -23.08
CA LEU A 515 12.78 -10.17 -22.61
C LEU A 515 12.88 -11.54 -21.93
N ARG A 516 13.97 -12.27 -22.22
CA ARG A 516 14.16 -13.68 -21.80
C ARG A 516 15.42 -13.89 -20.95
N ASN A 517 15.98 -12.83 -20.37
CA ASN A 517 17.10 -12.98 -19.46
C ASN A 517 16.65 -13.82 -18.25
N PRO A 518 17.33 -14.94 -17.92
CA PRO A 518 16.91 -15.87 -16.87
C PRO A 518 16.95 -15.28 -15.46
N ASN A 519 17.57 -14.12 -15.27
CA ASN A 519 17.64 -13.41 -13.99
C ASN A 519 16.43 -12.50 -13.74
N ILE A 520 15.60 -12.21 -14.76
CA ILE A 520 14.42 -11.36 -14.59
C ILE A 520 13.44 -12.06 -13.64
N GLY A 521 13.11 -11.39 -12.54
CA GLY A 521 12.20 -11.91 -11.51
C GLY A 521 12.86 -12.83 -10.48
N LYS A 522 14.19 -12.99 -10.52
CA LYS A 522 14.97 -13.73 -9.52
C LYS A 522 15.70 -12.77 -8.58
N GLY A 523 16.18 -13.29 -7.44
CA GLY A 523 16.96 -12.53 -6.47
C GLY A 523 16.16 -11.48 -5.70
N LEU A 524 14.87 -11.73 -5.47
CA LEU A 524 14.07 -10.89 -4.58
C LEU A 524 14.64 -10.97 -3.16
N HIS A 525 15.13 -9.85 -2.65
CA HIS A 525 15.54 -9.69 -1.26
C HIS A 525 14.47 -8.91 -0.52
N LEU A 526 14.12 -9.38 0.67
CA LEU A 526 13.11 -8.81 1.55
C LEU A 526 13.72 -8.62 2.93
N HIS A 527 13.17 -7.70 3.71
CA HIS A 527 13.38 -7.64 5.16
C HIS A 527 12.11 -8.16 5.83
N PRO A 528 12.04 -9.45 6.20
CA PRO A 528 10.89 -9.97 6.94
C PRO A 528 10.78 -9.26 8.28
N VAL A 529 9.61 -8.68 8.55
CA VAL A 529 9.31 -8.01 9.82
C VAL A 529 8.47 -8.95 10.68
N VAL A 530 8.89 -9.14 11.92
CA VAL A 530 8.14 -9.87 12.95
C VAL A 530 7.67 -8.88 13.99
N PHE A 531 6.37 -8.89 14.29
CA PHE A 531 5.80 -7.99 15.29
C PHE A 531 5.94 -8.57 16.69
N MET A 532 6.33 -7.71 17.64
CA MET A 532 6.23 -7.95 19.06
C MET A 532 5.17 -7.02 19.64
N TRP A 533 4.30 -7.55 20.48
CA TRP A 533 3.18 -6.82 21.06
C TRP A 533 3.37 -6.71 22.57
N GLY A 534 3.09 -5.53 23.12
CA GLY A 534 3.10 -5.27 24.55
C GLY A 534 1.95 -4.34 24.92
N TYR A 535 1.37 -4.55 26.09
CA TYR A 535 0.32 -3.70 26.64
C TYR A 535 0.90 -2.73 27.66
N PHE A 536 0.68 -1.43 27.45
CA PHE A 536 1.17 -0.34 28.29
C PHE A 536 -0.03 0.52 28.67
N PRO A 537 -0.59 0.37 29.88
CA PRO A 537 -1.75 1.15 30.31
C PRO A 537 -1.35 2.60 30.64
N GLU A 538 -2.32 3.50 30.83
CA GLU A 538 -2.06 4.93 31.05
C GLU A 538 -1.16 5.19 32.27
N GLU A 539 -1.25 4.35 33.30
CA GLU A 539 -0.42 4.42 34.51
C GLU A 539 1.05 4.07 34.26
N SER A 540 1.41 3.56 33.08
CA SER A 540 2.80 3.25 32.71
C SER A 540 3.68 4.49 32.55
N GLY A 541 3.08 5.68 32.47
CA GLY A 541 3.80 6.96 32.36
C GLY A 541 4.30 7.29 30.96
N PHE A 542 3.98 6.48 29.95
CA PHE A 542 4.27 6.80 28.55
C PHE A 542 3.06 7.50 27.90
N PRO A 543 3.22 8.71 27.35
CA PRO A 543 2.10 9.47 26.80
C PRO A 543 1.72 9.05 25.37
N GLY A 544 0.44 9.25 25.04
CA GLY A 544 -0.10 9.11 23.68
C GLY A 544 -0.54 7.69 23.32
N THR A 545 -0.95 7.50 22.07
CA THR A 545 -1.43 6.22 21.54
C THR A 545 -0.43 5.57 20.58
N CYS A 546 -0.71 4.34 20.13
CA CYS A 546 0.15 3.61 19.19
C CYS A 546 0.18 4.21 17.77
N TYR A 547 -0.81 5.03 17.38
CA TYR A 547 -0.92 5.59 16.02
C TYR A 547 -0.53 7.07 15.93
N GLU A 548 -0.31 7.75 17.06
CA GLU A 548 0.06 9.16 17.12
C GLU A 548 1.57 9.39 17.05
N GLY A 549 1.96 10.61 16.68
CA GLY A 549 3.34 11.06 16.71
C GLY A 549 4.18 10.58 15.53
N ALA A 550 5.46 10.94 15.54
CA ALA A 550 6.39 10.50 14.50
C ALA A 550 6.58 8.97 14.53
N ILE A 551 6.29 8.29 13.41
CA ILE A 551 6.19 6.83 13.34
C ILE A 551 7.50 6.14 13.77
N MET A 552 8.59 6.32 13.03
CA MET A 552 9.91 5.72 13.34
C MET A 552 10.89 6.81 13.76
N THR A 553 11.21 6.90 15.06
CA THR A 553 12.16 7.87 15.64
C THR A 553 13.28 7.22 16.44
N SER A 554 13.12 5.98 16.87
CA SER A 554 14.10 5.18 17.58
C SER A 554 14.35 3.87 16.85
N TYR A 555 15.55 3.33 16.99
CA TYR A 555 15.90 1.99 16.53
C TYR A 555 16.98 1.37 17.40
N SER A 556 17.02 0.04 17.47
CA SER A 556 18.06 -0.71 18.20
C SER A 556 18.64 -1.80 17.29
N PRO A 557 19.94 -1.76 16.95
CA PRO A 557 20.57 -2.82 16.19
C PRO A 557 20.78 -4.08 17.03
N ILE A 558 20.57 -5.25 16.44
CA ILE A 558 20.79 -6.56 17.06
C ILE A 558 21.94 -7.26 16.38
N TYR A 559 22.94 -7.67 17.16
CA TYR A 559 24.14 -8.33 16.66
C TYR A 559 24.11 -9.83 16.97
N LYS A 560 24.71 -10.65 16.10
CA LYS A 560 25.09 -12.02 16.48
C LYS A 560 26.27 -11.96 17.46
N LYS A 561 26.41 -12.99 18.30
CA LYS A 561 27.61 -13.19 19.13
C LYS A 561 28.86 -13.13 18.24
N ASN A 562 29.77 -12.20 18.53
CA ASN A 562 30.99 -11.90 17.75
C ASN A 562 30.76 -11.34 16.32
N GLY A 563 29.55 -10.89 15.99
CA GLY A 563 29.26 -10.25 14.71
C GLY A 563 29.63 -8.76 14.73
N SER A 564 30.28 -8.28 13.67
CA SER A 564 30.64 -6.87 13.51
C SER A 564 29.52 -6.01 12.88
N PHE A 565 28.42 -6.62 12.46
CA PHE A 565 27.31 -5.95 11.80
C PHE A 565 25.96 -6.42 12.35
N PRO A 566 24.93 -5.54 12.38
CA PRO A 566 23.60 -5.91 12.82
C PRO A 566 22.99 -6.97 11.90
N VAL A 567 22.32 -7.96 12.49
CA VAL A 567 21.56 -9.00 11.77
C VAL A 567 20.05 -8.74 11.79
N ALA A 568 19.59 -7.86 12.68
CA ALA A 568 18.23 -7.37 12.75
C ALA A 568 18.23 -5.95 13.31
N LEU A 569 17.13 -5.23 13.07
CA LEU A 569 16.84 -3.93 13.67
C LEU A 569 15.52 -4.07 14.43
N LEU A 570 15.50 -3.58 15.67
CA LEU A 570 14.26 -3.27 16.37
C LEU A 570 13.84 -1.86 15.98
N GLU A 571 12.63 -1.73 15.48
CA GLU A 571 12.01 -0.50 15.01
C GLU A 571 10.53 -0.53 15.41
N VAL A 572 9.87 0.62 15.36
CA VAL A 572 8.45 0.71 15.72
C VAL A 572 7.58 1.05 14.50
N PRO A 573 6.54 0.25 14.21
CA PRO A 573 5.68 0.46 13.05
C PRO A 573 4.55 1.46 13.35
N SER A 574 3.92 1.98 12.30
CA SER A 574 2.60 2.64 12.44
C SER A 574 1.53 1.54 12.58
N THR A 575 0.67 1.64 13.60
CA THR A 575 -0.39 0.66 13.87
C THR A 575 -1.73 1.35 14.13
N HIS A 576 -2.43 1.72 13.06
CA HIS A 576 -3.84 2.12 13.12
C HIS A 576 -4.74 0.90 13.36
N PRO A 577 -5.99 1.08 13.84
CA PRO A 577 -6.83 -0.04 14.28
C PRO A 577 -6.99 -1.18 13.27
N GLY A 578 -7.15 -0.89 11.98
CA GLY A 578 -7.24 -1.92 10.94
C GLY A 578 -5.97 -2.75 10.84
N SER A 579 -4.84 -2.07 10.64
CA SER A 579 -3.52 -2.69 10.54
C SER A 579 -3.16 -3.47 11.82
N PHE A 580 -3.42 -2.88 12.99
CA PHE A 580 -3.24 -3.52 14.29
C PHE A 580 -4.05 -4.83 14.37
N ALA A 581 -5.36 -4.74 14.15
CA ALA A 581 -6.27 -5.87 14.24
C ALA A 581 -5.96 -6.97 13.20
N SER A 582 -5.42 -6.61 12.02
CA SER A 582 -4.98 -7.58 11.01
C SER A 582 -3.72 -8.34 11.42
N PHE A 583 -2.75 -7.70 12.09
CA PHE A 583 -1.45 -8.33 12.39
C PHE A 583 -1.33 -8.93 13.80
N GLN A 584 -2.12 -8.48 14.76
CA GLN A 584 -2.08 -9.03 16.11
C GLN A 584 -2.46 -10.52 16.13
N PRO A 585 -1.85 -11.38 16.96
CA PRO A 585 -2.33 -12.74 17.16
C PRO A 585 -3.80 -12.72 17.62
N TRP A 586 -4.65 -13.52 16.99
CA TRP A 586 -6.05 -13.66 17.38
C TRP A 586 -6.19 -14.84 18.35
N THR A 587 -6.77 -14.59 19.52
CA THR A 587 -6.98 -15.58 20.57
C THR A 587 -8.42 -16.08 20.59
N SER A 588 -9.39 -15.18 20.46
CA SER A 588 -10.84 -15.43 20.41
C SER A 588 -11.53 -14.26 19.71
N GLY A 589 -12.79 -14.45 19.33
CA GLY A 589 -13.66 -13.41 18.81
C GLY A 589 -13.92 -12.30 19.83
#